data_AF-A0A966Q371-F1
#
_entry.id   AF-A0A966Q371-F1
#
_cell.length_a   1.000
_cell.length_b   1.000
_cell.length_c   1.000
_cell.angle_alpha   90.00
_cell.angle_beta   90.00
_cell.angle_gamma   90.00
#
_symmetry.space_group_name_H-M   'P 1'
#
loop_
_entity.id
_entity.type
_entity.pdbx_description
1 polymer ?
#
loop_
_entity_poly.entity_id
_entity_poly.type
_entity_poly.pdbx_seq_one_letter_code
_entity_poly.pdbx_strand_id
1 'polypeptide(L)'
;MTERGEAKRDGAKMQKNSGRGDYQKGDAKWNQFLVDYKEASESFTINSRIWSKICTDTFKVDRNLHPALKLIIGKNDKIRLAVIE
;
A
#
# COMPACT_ATOMS: atom_id res chain seq x y z
N MET A 1 15.62 -2.96 -3.16
CA MET A 1 14.50 -3.64 -2.48
C MET A 1 13.23 -3.17 -3.17
N THR A 2 12.26 -4.05 -3.42
CA THR A 2 11.07 -3.72 -4.22
C THR A 2 9.82 -3.87 -3.36
N GLU A 3 8.71 -3.24 -3.74
CA GLU A 3 7.39 -3.37 -3.08
C GLU A 3 7.01 -4.84 -2.83
N ARG A 4 7.35 -5.73 -3.78
CA ARG A 4 7.18 -7.19 -3.64
C ARG A 4 7.95 -7.79 -2.45
N GLY A 5 9.13 -7.25 -2.15
CA GLY A 5 9.95 -7.69 -1.02
C GLY A 5 9.32 -7.32 0.33
N GLU A 6 8.75 -6.12 0.44
CA GLU A 6 8.05 -5.68 1.65
C GLU A 6 6.74 -6.44 1.84
N ALA A 7 5.96 -6.65 0.77
CA ALA A 7 4.76 -7.48 0.84
C ALA A 7 5.05 -8.92 1.27
N LYS A 8 6.14 -9.53 0.76
CA LYS A 8 6.58 -10.85 1.21
C LYS A 8 6.96 -10.84 2.70
N ARG A 9 7.59 -9.76 3.18
CA ARG A 9 7.98 -9.60 4.59
C ARG A 9 6.77 -9.52 5.52
N ASP A 10 5.68 -8.96 5.05
CA ASP A 10 4.41 -8.88 5.79
C ASP A 10 3.56 -10.14 5.68
N GLY A 11 3.95 -11.10 4.84
CA GLY A 11 3.09 -12.22 4.48
C GLY A 11 1.86 -11.80 3.67
N ALA A 12 1.90 -10.61 3.06
CA ALA A 12 0.81 -10.06 2.27
C ALA A 12 0.70 -10.76 0.90
N LYS A 13 -0.53 -10.95 0.43
CA LYS A 13 -0.82 -11.53 -0.87
C LYS A 13 -0.84 -10.44 -1.93
N MET A 14 0.19 -10.39 -2.77
CA MET A 14 0.28 -9.45 -3.89
C MET A 14 -0.95 -9.55 -4.80
N GLN A 15 -1.48 -8.40 -5.23
CA GLN A 15 -2.48 -8.35 -6.28
C GLN A 15 -1.79 -8.32 -7.66
N LYS A 16 -2.37 -9.02 -8.64
CA LYS A 16 -1.88 -8.96 -10.02
C LYS A 16 -2.37 -7.65 -10.60
N ASN A 17 -1.51 -6.63 -10.62
CA ASN A 17 -1.83 -5.34 -11.18
C ASN A 17 -2.24 -5.52 -12.66
N SER A 18 -3.51 -5.35 -12.98
CA SER A 18 -4.02 -5.55 -14.34
C SER A 18 -3.70 -4.33 -15.16
N GLY A 19 -2.62 -4.35 -15.92
CA GLY A 19 -2.18 -3.24 -16.80
C GLY A 19 -3.21 -2.74 -17.83
N ARG A 20 -4.43 -3.30 -17.88
CA ARG A 20 -5.58 -2.87 -18.70
C ARG A 20 -6.94 -3.18 -18.03
N GLY A 21 -7.13 -2.94 -16.74
CA GLY A 21 -8.45 -3.12 -16.11
C GLY A 21 -8.59 -2.53 -14.71
N ASP A 22 -9.79 -2.06 -14.38
CA ASP A 22 -10.12 -1.42 -13.10
C ASP A 22 -10.27 -2.37 -11.91
N TYR A 23 -10.14 -3.68 -12.13
CA TYR A 23 -10.57 -4.70 -11.17
C TYR A 23 -9.55 -5.05 -10.09
N GLN A 24 -8.28 -4.62 -10.20
CA GLN A 24 -7.25 -4.89 -9.18
C GLN A 24 -6.41 -3.62 -8.94
N LYS A 25 -6.78 -2.83 -7.93
CA LYS A 25 -6.03 -1.66 -7.43
C LYS A 25 -5.34 -2.02 -6.11
N GLY A 26 -4.32 -1.26 -5.71
CA GLY A 26 -3.48 -1.56 -4.55
C GLY A 26 -2.43 -2.64 -4.81
N ASP A 27 -1.44 -2.73 -3.93
CA ASP A 27 -0.26 -3.57 -4.17
C ASP A 27 -0.44 -4.98 -3.61
N ALA A 28 -1.02 -5.10 -2.41
CA ALA A 28 -1.27 -6.38 -1.77
C ALA A 28 -2.48 -6.37 -0.83
N LYS A 29 -3.04 -7.54 -0.58
CA LYS A 29 -3.99 -7.76 0.52
C LYS A 29 -3.27 -8.35 1.73
N TRP A 30 -3.50 -7.78 2.90
CA TRP A 30 -2.95 -8.27 4.17
C TRP A 30 -4.05 -8.29 5.22
N ASN A 31 -4.52 -9.48 5.61
CA ASN A 31 -5.72 -9.65 6.43
C ASN A 31 -6.92 -8.90 5.82
N GLN A 32 -7.55 -7.99 6.58
CA GLN A 32 -8.63 -7.13 6.11
C GLN A 32 -8.14 -5.81 5.52
N PHE A 33 -6.84 -5.65 5.27
CA PHE A 33 -6.28 -4.45 4.67
C PHE A 33 -6.01 -4.61 3.18
N LEU A 34 -6.30 -3.56 2.42
CA LEU A 34 -5.66 -3.33 1.14
C LEU A 34 -4.46 -2.40 1.35
N VAL A 35 -3.27 -2.95 1.10
CA VAL A 35 -2.00 -2.28 1.38
C VAL A 35 -1.42 -1.68 0.10
N ASP A 36 -1.13 -0.38 0.14
CA ASP A 36 -0.29 0.34 -0.82
C ASP A 36 1.08 0.58 -0.18
N TYR A 37 2.16 0.18 -0.84
CA TYR A 37 3.53 0.36 -0.35
C TYR A 37 4.15 1.59 -1.01
N LYS A 38 4.83 2.43 -0.22
CA LYS A 38 5.63 3.54 -0.74
C LYS A 38 7.00 3.55 -0.10
N GLU A 39 8.02 3.51 -0.95
CA GLU A 39 9.41 3.69 -0.54
C GLU A 39 9.83 5.15 -0.75
N ALA A 40 10.45 5.74 0.25
CA ALA A 40 11.05 7.07 0.17
C ALA A 40 12.43 7.07 0.84
N SER A 41 13.36 7.89 0.34
CA SER A 41 14.72 7.90 0.89
C SER A 41 14.85 8.62 2.23
N GLU A 42 14.04 9.65 2.45
CA GLU A 42 14.20 10.60 3.55
C GLU A 42 12.86 11.00 4.16
N SER A 43 11.89 11.37 3.33
CA SER A 43 10.57 11.80 3.80
C SER A 43 9.47 11.40 2.82
N PHE A 44 8.26 11.27 3.34
CA PHE A 44 7.04 11.10 2.57
C PHE A 44 5.98 12.06 3.09
N THR A 45 5.47 12.93 2.23
CA THR A 45 4.39 13.85 2.59
C THR A 45 3.05 13.16 2.38
N ILE A 46 2.34 12.88 3.46
CA ILE A 46 0.93 12.50 3.40
C ILE A 46 0.06 13.75 3.23
N ASN A 47 -0.90 13.70 2.31
CA ASN A 47 -1.87 14.76 2.10
C ASN A 47 -3.25 14.16 1.75
N SER A 48 -4.28 15.00 1.78
CA SER A 48 -5.67 14.58 1.53
C SER A 48 -5.86 13.89 0.19
N ARG A 49 -5.20 14.36 -0.88
CA ARG A 49 -5.31 13.73 -2.21
C ARG A 49 -4.74 12.32 -2.25
N ILE A 50 -3.56 12.12 -1.65
CA ILE A 50 -2.92 10.80 -1.56
C ILE A 50 -3.80 9.86 -0.75
N TRP A 51 -4.23 10.28 0.45
CA TRP A 51 -5.05 9.45 1.32
C TRP A 51 -6.40 9.10 0.68
N SER A 52 -7.11 10.09 0.13
CA SER A 52 -8.39 9.86 -0.55
C SER A 52 -8.26 8.89 -1.73
N LYS A 53 -7.15 8.89 -2.46
CA LYS A 53 -6.90 7.91 -3.53
C LYS A 53 -6.79 6.49 -2.96
N ILE A 54 -6.06 6.31 -1.86
CA ILE A 54 -5.87 4.99 -1.23
C ILE A 54 -7.21 4.43 -0.71
N CYS A 55 -8.01 5.25 -0.03
CA CYS A 55 -9.37 4.88 0.38
C CYS A 55 -10.24 4.52 -0.84
N THR A 56 -10.21 5.36 -1.89
CA THR A 56 -11.00 5.13 -3.11
C THR A 56 -10.62 3.82 -3.78
N ASP A 57 -9.33 3.55 -3.94
CA ASP A 57 -8.84 2.32 -4.56
C ASP A 57 -9.19 1.10 -3.70
N THR A 58 -9.13 1.22 -2.38
CA THR A 58 -9.56 0.19 -1.44
C THR A 58 -11.02 -0.17 -1.62
N PHE A 59 -11.91 0.82 -1.54
CA PHE A 59 -13.35 0.59 -1.64
C PHE A 59 -13.82 0.21 -3.05
N LYS A 60 -13.02 0.49 -4.09
CA LYS A 60 -13.23 -0.05 -5.45
C LYS A 60 -12.91 -1.53 -5.55
N VAL A 61 -11.94 -2.02 -4.78
CA VAL A 61 -11.58 -3.45 -4.75
C VAL A 61 -12.58 -4.23 -3.90
N ASP A 62 -12.85 -3.76 -2.68
CA ASP A 62 -13.77 -4.40 -1.74
C ASP A 62 -14.13 -3.40 -0.62
N ARG A 63 -15.42 -3.23 -0.34
CA ARG A 63 -15.89 -2.32 0.74
C ARG A 63 -15.69 -2.88 2.14
N ASN A 64 -15.36 -4.17 2.28
CA ASN A 64 -15.05 -4.79 3.56
C ASN A 64 -13.55 -4.74 3.89
N LEU A 65 -12.73 -4.14 3.01
CA LEU A 65 -11.31 -3.93 3.27
C LEU A 65 -11.07 -2.53 3.84
N HIS A 66 -10.07 -2.45 4.71
CA HIS A 66 -9.53 -1.24 5.30
C HIS A 66 -8.35 -0.72 4.48
N PRO A 67 -8.28 0.60 4.22
CA PRO A 67 -7.15 1.17 3.51
C PRO A 67 -5.90 1.17 4.41
N ALA A 68 -4.77 0.77 3.85
CA ALA A 68 -3.48 0.86 4.52
C ALA A 68 -2.41 1.42 3.59
N LEU A 69 -1.70 2.45 4.04
CA LEU A 69 -0.49 2.94 3.41
C LEU A 69 0.71 2.50 4.24
N LYS A 70 1.54 1.62 3.70
CA LYS A 70 2.80 1.25 4.32
C LYS A 70 3.95 2.06 3.76
N LEU A 71 4.55 2.88 4.61
CA LEU A 71 5.69 3.72 4.29
C LEU A 71 6.98 3.03 4.71
N ILE A 72 7.95 3.01 3.81
CA ILE A 72 9.31 2.55 4.07
C ILE A 72 10.24 3.72 3.80
N ILE A 73 10.78 4.31 4.87
CA ILE A 73 11.60 5.52 4.78
C ILE A 73 13.03 5.18 5.18
N GLY A 74 13.99 5.56 4.35
CA GLY A 74 15.43 5.39 4.61
C GLY A 74 16.15 4.61 3.51
N LYS A 75 17.47 4.80 3.42
CA LYS A 75 18.35 4.10 2.47
C LYS A 75 18.99 2.87 3.08
N ASN A 76 19.70 3.06 4.20
CA ASN A 76 20.42 1.99 4.90
C ASN A 76 19.63 1.51 6.12
N ASP A 77 19.30 2.44 7.02
CA ASP A 77 18.45 2.19 8.18
C ASP A 77 17.00 2.57 7.85
N LYS A 78 16.21 1.55 7.52
CA LYS A 78 14.82 1.73 7.07
C LYS A 78 13.84 1.69 8.22
N ILE A 79 13.10 2.77 8.43
CA ILE A 79 11.91 2.79 9.28
C ILE A 79 10.68 2.35 8.47
N ARG A 80 9.74 1.70 9.14
CA ARG A 80 8.50 1.20 8.54
C ARG A 80 7.31 1.65 9.38
N LEU A 81 6.38 2.35 8.74
CA LEU A 81 5.22 2.94 9.38
C LEU A 81 3.98 2.58 8.57
N ALA A 82 2.83 2.51 9.24
CA ALA A 82 1.54 2.29 8.59
C ALA A 82 0.60 3.43 8.94
N VAL A 83 -0.11 3.95 7.93
CA VAL A 83 -1.28 4.81 8.10
C VAL A 83 -2.51 3.97 7.79
N ILE A 84 -3.43 3.89 8.74
CA ILE A 84 -4.61 3.00 8.71
C ILE A 84 -5.88 3.76 9.12
N GLU A 85 -7.01 3.27 8.64
CA GLU A 85 -8.38 3.65 9.05
C GLU A 85 -9.16 2.42 9.52
#